data_AF-A0A7J9A7Y1-F1
#
_entry.id   AF-A0A7J9A7Y1-F1
#
_cell.length_a   1.000
_cell.length_b   1.000
_cell.length_c   1.000
_cell.angle_alpha   90.00
_cell.angle_beta   90.00
_cell.angle_gamma   90.00
#
_symmetry.space_group_name_H-M   'P 1'
#
loop_
_entity.id
_entity.type
_entity.pdbx_description
1 polymer ?
#
loop_
_entity_poly.entity_id
_entity_poly.type
_entity_poly.pdbx_seq_one_letter_code
_entity_poly.pdbx_strand_id
1 'polypeptide(L)'
;MYVANRASDKITQLTDNVYVCRSGSAADSQIVSDYVRYFLHQQTIQLGQSATSKVAANLIRLLSYNNKNMLETGLIVGGWDKYEGGKIYAIPLGGTLIEQPFAIG
;
A
#
# COMPACT_ATOMS: atom_id res chain seq x y z
N MET A 1 -4.99 -30.08 -5.93
CA MET A 1 -4.63 -28.69 -5.59
C MET A 1 -5.73 -28.12 -4.71
N TYR A 2 -5.42 -27.74 -3.47
CA TYR A 2 -6.38 -27.12 -2.55
C TYR A 2 -6.42 -25.60 -2.83
N VAL A 3 -7.62 -25.02 -2.88
CA VAL A 3 -7.82 -23.59 -3.05
C VAL A 3 -8.66 -23.10 -1.86
N ALA A 4 -8.03 -22.35 -0.96
CA ALA A 4 -8.71 -21.87 0.26
C ALA A 4 -9.81 -20.84 -0.04
N ASN A 5 -9.59 -19.95 -1.01
CA ASN A 5 -10.56 -18.95 -1.43
C ASN A 5 -10.36 -18.58 -2.91
N ARG A 6 -11.44 -18.62 -3.71
CA ARG A 6 -11.46 -18.25 -5.14
C ARG A 6 -11.89 -16.81 -5.41
N ALA A 7 -12.43 -16.13 -4.41
CA ALA A 7 -13.02 -14.80 -4.51
C ALA A 7 -12.39 -13.83 -3.50
N SER A 8 -11.10 -14.02 -3.18
CA SER A 8 -10.40 -13.12 -2.26
C SER A 8 -10.22 -11.75 -2.92
N ASP A 9 -10.70 -10.70 -2.26
CA ASP A 9 -10.37 -9.33 -2.64
C ASP A 9 -8.93 -9.01 -2.19
N LYS A 10 -8.10 -8.60 -3.15
CA LYS A 10 -6.69 -8.26 -2.95
C LYS A 10 -6.41 -6.78 -3.20
N ILE A 11 -7.44 -6.00 -3.52
CA ILE A 11 -7.34 -4.56 -3.68
C ILE A 11 -7.91 -3.94 -2.42
N THR A 12 -7.27 -2.89 -1.93
CA THR A 12 -7.64 -2.29 -0.66
C THR A 12 -7.54 -0.78 -0.77
N GLN A 13 -8.67 -0.12 -0.53
CA GLN A 13 -8.73 1.33 -0.51
C GLN A 13 -8.01 1.86 0.74
N LEU A 14 -7.08 2.79 0.57
CA LEU A 14 -6.36 3.46 1.65
C LEU A 14 -6.95 4.84 1.93
N THR A 15 -7.25 5.59 0.87
CA THR A 15 -7.99 6.86 0.89
C THR A 15 -8.90 6.91 -0.35
N ASP A 16 -9.68 7.97 -0.49
CA ASP A 16 -10.56 8.15 -1.66
C ASP A 16 -9.81 8.08 -3.00
N ASN A 17 -8.54 8.49 -3.02
CA ASN A 17 -7.74 8.60 -4.24
C ASN A 17 -6.52 7.64 -4.28
N VAL A 18 -6.37 6.75 -3.27
CA VAL A 18 -5.21 5.86 -3.17
C VAL A 18 -5.65 4.45 -2.81
N TYR A 19 -5.17 3.49 -3.59
CA TYR A 19 -5.43 2.06 -3.46
C TYR A 19 -4.12 1.28 -3.37
N VAL A 20 -4.18 0.13 -2.73
CA VAL A 20 -3.07 -0.81 -2.66
C VAL A 20 -3.51 -2.19 -3.14
N CYS A 21 -2.70 -2.81 -4.00
CA CYS A 21 -2.81 -4.23 -4.36
C CYS A 21 -1.88 -5.03 -3.44
N ARG A 22 -2.40 -6.12 -2.88
CA ARG A 22 -1.75 -6.90 -1.83
C ARG A 22 -1.26 -8.25 -2.34
N SER A 23 -0.02 -8.60 -1.98
CA SER A 23 0.60 -9.91 -2.20
C SER A 23 1.49 -10.32 -1.01
N GLY A 24 1.88 -11.59 -0.96
CA GLY A 24 2.60 -12.19 0.17
C GLY A 24 1.65 -12.86 1.17
N SER A 25 2.03 -12.85 2.45
CA SER A 25 1.16 -13.33 3.53
C SER A 25 -0.14 -12.54 3.54
N ALA A 26 -1.27 -13.24 3.44
CA ALA A 26 -2.59 -12.62 3.38
C ALA A 26 -2.89 -11.82 4.66
N ALA A 27 -2.47 -12.33 5.82
CA ALA A 27 -2.63 -11.67 7.10
C ALA A 27 -1.74 -10.42 7.20
N ASP A 28 -0.44 -10.56 6.88
CA ASP A 28 0.52 -9.46 7.01
C ASP A 28 0.15 -8.29 6.10
N SER A 29 -0.12 -8.59 4.83
CA SER A 29 -0.48 -7.56 3.85
C SER A 29 -1.79 -6.87 4.18
N GLN A 30 -2.75 -7.56 4.80
CA GLN A 30 -3.99 -6.97 5.29
C GLN A 30 -3.74 -6.03 6.47
N ILE A 31 -3.00 -6.50 7.49
CA ILE A 31 -2.68 -5.72 8.68
C ILE A 31 -1.89 -4.45 8.30
N VAL A 32 -0.87 -4.57 7.45
CA VAL A 32 -0.11 -3.40 6.97
C VAL A 32 -1.03 -2.39 6.29
N SER A 33 -1.94 -2.85 5.44
CA SER A 33 -2.88 -1.97 4.73
C SER A 33 -3.84 -1.26 5.69
N ASP A 34 -4.30 -1.95 6.73
CA ASP A 34 -5.20 -1.39 7.73
C ASP A 34 -4.50 -0.34 8.61
N TYR A 35 -3.26 -0.59 9.03
CA TYR A 35 -2.43 0.42 9.73
C TYR A 35 -2.17 1.64 8.86
N VAL A 36 -1.83 1.43 7.59
CA VAL A 36 -1.58 2.53 6.64
C VAL A 36 -2.83 3.37 6.48
N ARG A 37 -4.00 2.75 6.29
CA ARG A 37 -5.28 3.46 6.22
C ARG A 37 -5.51 4.32 7.47
N TYR A 38 -5.30 3.74 8.66
CA TYR A 38 -5.46 4.44 9.93
C TYR A 38 -4.58 5.71 10.01
N PHE A 39 -3.29 5.58 9.70
CA PHE A 39 -2.36 6.70 9.76
C PHE A 39 -2.65 7.77 8.69
N LEU A 40 -3.03 7.37 7.48
CA LEU A 40 -3.39 8.31 6.42
C LEU A 40 -4.67 9.08 6.76
N HIS A 41 -5.64 8.43 7.39
CA HIS A 41 -6.85 9.08 7.88
C HIS A 41 -6.51 10.11 8.98
N GLN A 42 -5.68 9.74 9.95
CA GLN A 42 -5.23 10.65 11.00
C GLN A 42 -4.48 11.86 10.41
N GLN A 43 -3.57 11.64 9.46
CA GLN A 43 -2.83 12.69 8.78
C GLN A 43 -3.77 13.63 8.00
N THR A 44 -4.78 13.08 7.33
CA THR A 44 -5.78 13.86 6.59
C THR A 44 -6.55 14.80 7.50
N ILE A 45 -6.95 14.32 8.69
CA ILE A 45 -7.61 15.15 9.72
C ILE A 45 -6.67 16.27 10.19
N GLN A 46 -5.41 15.96 10.47
CA GLN A 46 -4.44 16.92 11.00
C GLN A 46 -4.08 18.03 10.00
N LEU A 47 -3.87 17.68 8.73
CA LEU A 47 -3.46 18.62 7.69
C LEU A 47 -4.64 19.27 6.96
N GLY A 48 -5.85 18.74 7.13
CA GLY A 48 -7.04 19.17 6.38
C GLY A 48 -6.91 18.94 4.87
N GLN A 49 -6.04 18.02 4.44
CA GLN A 49 -5.77 17.73 3.03
C GLN A 49 -5.64 16.23 2.81
N SER A 50 -6.16 15.75 1.68
CA SER A 50 -6.04 14.34 1.28
C SER A 50 -4.57 13.92 1.14
N ALA A 51 -4.24 12.74 1.65
CA ALA A 51 -2.89 12.20 1.52
C ALA A 51 -2.52 11.91 0.06
N THR A 52 -1.26 12.18 -0.29
CA THR A 52 -0.72 11.86 -1.62
C THR A 52 -0.36 10.40 -1.74
N SER A 53 -0.33 9.90 -2.98
CA SER A 53 0.08 8.53 -3.31
C SER A 53 1.50 8.22 -2.77
N LYS A 54 2.40 9.19 -2.87
CA LYS A 54 3.77 9.14 -2.36
C LYS A 54 3.85 9.00 -0.83
N VAL A 55 2.99 9.69 -0.09
CA VAL A 55 2.94 9.57 1.38
C VAL A 55 2.51 8.17 1.78
N ALA A 56 1.45 7.64 1.16
CA ALA A 56 1.00 6.27 1.39
C ALA A 56 2.10 5.25 1.09
N ALA A 57 2.78 5.39 -0.04
CA ALA A 57 3.86 4.49 -0.45
C ALA A 57 5.08 4.54 0.51
N ASN A 58 5.44 5.73 1.01
CA ASN A 58 6.51 5.87 2.00
C ASN A 58 6.15 5.26 3.35
N LEU A 59 4.90 5.40 3.79
CA LEU A 59 4.45 4.77 5.03
C LEU A 59 4.48 3.24 4.93
N ILE A 60 4.03 2.69 3.80
CA ILE A 60 4.12 1.25 3.51
C ILE A 60 5.57 0.78 3.51
N ARG A 61 6.46 1.52 2.84
CA ARG A 61 7.91 1.25 2.87
C ARG A 61 8.45 1.23 4.29
N LEU A 62 8.11 2.22 5.12
CA LEU A 62 8.60 2.32 6.49
C LEU A 62 8.19 1.09 7.32
N LEU A 63 6.91 0.71 7.25
CA LEU A 63 6.40 -0.46 7.97
C LEU A 63 7.02 -1.77 7.47
N SER A 64 7.11 -1.94 6.14
CA SER A 64 7.62 -3.17 5.53
C SER A 64 9.13 -3.33 5.73
N TYR A 65 9.91 -2.26 5.58
CA TYR A 65 11.35 -2.28 5.72
C TYR A 65 11.78 -2.53 7.16
N ASN A 66 11.16 -1.86 8.13
CA ASN A 66 11.49 -2.01 9.56
C ASN A 66 11.17 -3.41 10.08
N ASN A 67 10.20 -4.09 9.48
CA ASN A 67 9.77 -5.42 9.90
C ASN A 67 10.05 -6.48 8.83
N LYS A 68 11.04 -6.26 7.95
CA LYS A 68 11.33 -7.11 6.78
C LYS A 68 11.62 -8.59 7.09
N ASN A 69 11.99 -8.90 8.33
CA ASN A 69 12.23 -10.26 8.79
C ASN A 69 10.95 -10.95 9.33
N MET A 70 9.89 -10.18 9.57
CA MET A 70 8.64 -10.63 10.19
C MET A 70 7.42 -10.47 9.29
N LEU A 71 7.43 -9.49 8.38
CA LEU A 71 6.35 -9.23 7.44
C LEU A 71 6.72 -9.71 6.05
N GLU A 72 5.89 -10.59 5.50
CA GLU A 72 6.01 -11.05 4.12
C GLU A 72 5.01 -10.28 3.23
N THR A 73 5.38 -9.05 2.85
CA THR A 73 4.51 -8.16 2.07
C THR A 73 5.16 -7.74 0.75
N GLY A 74 4.43 -7.97 -0.35
CA GLY A 74 4.67 -7.33 -1.64
C GLY A 74 3.46 -6.47 -1.99
N LEU A 75 3.65 -5.18 -2.22
CA LEU A 75 2.56 -4.20 -2.33
C LEU A 75 2.76 -3.34 -3.56
N ILE A 76 1.67 -3.05 -4.27
CA ILE A 76 1.65 -2.04 -5.34
C ILE A 76 0.68 -0.95 -4.90
N VAL A 77 1.16 0.28 -4.80
CA VAL A 77 0.36 1.44 -4.42
C VAL A 77 0.10 2.26 -5.67
N GLY A 78 -1.17 2.51 -5.96
CA GLY A 78 -1.61 3.36 -7.06
C GLY A 78 -2.53 4.45 -6.53
N GLY A 79 -2.37 5.67 -7.04
CA GLY A 79 -3.26 6.74 -6.68
C GLY A 79 -3.08 7.98 -7.53
N TRP A 80 -3.96 8.94 -7.30
CA TRP A 80 -3.92 10.25 -7.94
C TRP A 80 -3.88 11.35 -6.89
N ASP A 81 -3.04 12.35 -7.12
CA ASP A 81 -3.08 13.59 -6.37
C ASP A 81 -2.91 14.81 -7.27
N LYS A 82 -3.31 15.97 -6.75
CA LYS A 82 -3.29 17.24 -7.49
C LYS A 82 -1.89 17.78 -7.80
N TYR A 83 -0.84 17.23 -7.20
CA TYR A 83 0.52 17.75 -7.31
C TYR A 83 1.35 16.96 -8.33
N GLU A 84 1.39 15.64 -8.20
CA GLU A 84 2.19 14.73 -9.05
C GLU A 84 1.32 13.94 -10.04
N GLY A 85 -0.02 14.08 -9.98
CA GLY A 85 -0.96 13.38 -10.85
C GLY A 85 -1.11 11.90 -10.48
N GLY A 86 -1.36 11.06 -11.49
CA GLY A 86 -1.44 9.61 -11.31
C GLY A 86 -0.05 9.00 -11.13
N LYS A 87 0.18 8.28 -10.04
CA LYS A 87 1.46 7.64 -9.72
C LYS A 87 1.28 6.20 -9.25
N ILE A 88 2.26 5.37 -9.60
CA ILE A 88 2.34 3.96 -9.22
C ILE A 88 3.68 3.71 -8.53
N TYR A 89 3.62 3.04 -7.39
CA TYR A 89 4.78 2.65 -6.60
C TYR A 89 4.75 1.15 -6.32
N ALA A 90 5.83 0.46 -6.65
CA ALA A 90 6.04 -0.92 -6.26
C ALA A 90 6.87 -0.97 -4.97
N ILE A 91 6.39 -1.75 -4.00
CA ILE A 91 7.08 -2.08 -2.76
C ILE A 91 7.22 -3.60 -2.69
N PRO A 92 8.28 -4.18 -3.27
CA PRO A 92 8.53 -5.61 -3.17
C PRO A 92 8.86 -6.03 -1.74
N LEU A 93 8.92 -7.34 -1.54
CA LEU A 93 9.45 -7.97 -0.33
C LEU A 93 10.79 -7.32 0.07
N GLY A 94 10.89 -6.93 1.35
CA GLY A 94 12.02 -6.18 1.87
C GLY A 94 11.79 -4.67 1.95
N GLY A 95 10.71 -4.12 1.38
CA GLY A 95 10.25 -2.77 1.65
C GLY A 95 10.92 -1.65 0.84
N THR A 96 11.67 -1.96 -0.22
CA THR A 96 12.22 -0.94 -1.14
C THR A 96 11.07 -0.20 -1.84
N LEU A 97 11.18 1.12 -2.02
CA LEU A 97 10.17 1.89 -2.77
C LEU A 97 10.69 2.17 -4.18
N ILE A 98 9.93 1.78 -5.19
CA ILE A 98 10.27 1.94 -6.60
C ILE A 98 9.09 2.61 -7.32
N GLU A 99 9.29 3.82 -7.84
CA GLU A 99 8.33 4.46 -8.73
C GLU A 99 8.40 3.81 -10.12
N GLN A 100 7.27 3.48 -10.71
CA GLN A 100 7.20 2.83 -12.03
C GLN A 100 6.10 3.45 -12.88
N PRO A 101 6.26 3.48 -14.23
CA PRO A 101 5.21 3.95 -15.13
C PRO A 101 3.98 3.02 -15.14
N PHE A 102 4.19 1.73 -14.85
CA PHE A 102 3.18 0.71 -14.64
C PHE A 102 3.77 -0.42 -13.78
N ALA A 103 2.92 -1.22 -13.16
CA ALA A 103 3.34 -2.41 -12.41
C ALA A 103 2.47 -3.60 -12.81
N ILE A 104 3.07 -4.79 -12.79
CA ILE A 104 2.42 -6.07 -13.10
C ILE A 104 2.73 -7.02 -11.94
N GLY A 105 1.75 -7.79 -11.50
CA GLY A 105 1.87 -8.76 -10.40
C GLY A 105 1.01 -9.99 -10.63
#